data_AF-A0A256XEP0-F1
#
_entry.id   AF-A0A256XEP0-F1
#
_cell.length_a   1.000
_cell.length_b   1.000
_cell.length_c   1.000
_cell.angle_alpha   90.00
_cell.angle_beta   90.00
_cell.angle_gamma   90.00
#
_symmetry.space_group_name_H-M   'P 1'
#
loop_
_entity.id
_entity.type
_entity.pdbx_description
1 polymer ?
#
loop_
_entity_poly.entity_id
_entity_poly.type
_entity_poly.pdbx_seq_one_letter_code
_entity_poly.pdbx_strand_id
1 'polypeptide(L)' 'MLLIILGITLVIIAAIIFFIIGVRASGQVKGGGVILIGPIPIIIGSDKEVIKWAILLTIASMLFILAMCILAR' A
#
# COMPACT_ATOMS: atom_id res chain seq x y z
N MET A 1 2.24 -30.59 8.59
CA MET A 1 3.53 -30.00 8.14
C MET A 1 3.71 -30.07 6.63
N LEU A 2 3.55 -31.24 5.99
CA LEU A 2 3.76 -31.39 4.54
C LEU A 2 2.91 -30.43 3.67
N LEU A 3 1.61 -30.29 3.99
CA LEU A 3 0.70 -29.37 3.28
C LEU A 3 1.09 -27.88 3.45
N ILE A 4 1.60 -27.52 4.63
CA ILE A 4 2.04 -26.15 4.92
C ILE A 4 3.28 -25.81 4.08
N ILE A 5 4.24 -26.72 4.03
CA ILE A 5 5.48 -26.57 3.24
C ILE A 5 5.14 -26.50 1.75
N LEU A 6 4.23 -27.34 1.27
CA LEU A 6 3.76 -27.32 -0.12
C LEU A 6 3.08 -25.99 -0.47
N GLY A 7 2.22 -25.50 0.42
CA GLY A 7 1.53 -24.22 0.26
C GLY A 7 2.48 -23.03 0.20
N ILE A 8 3.45 -22.96 1.13
CA ILE A 8 4.47 -21.91 1.14
C ILE A 8 5.31 -21.95 -0.15
N THR A 9 5.70 -23.16 -0.60
CA THR A 9 6.48 -23.34 -1.83
C THR A 9 5.70 -22.84 -3.06
N LEU A 10 4.40 -23.16 -3.15
CA LEU A 10 3.52 -22.69 -4.23
C LEU A 10 3.39 -21.17 -4.23
N VAL A 11 3.20 -20.54 -3.06
CA VAL A 11 3.10 -19.07 -2.94
C VAL A 11 4.40 -18.40 -3.38
N ILE A 12 5.55 -18.95 -3.00
CA ILE A 12 6.87 -18.41 -3.39
C ILE A 12 7.06 -18.51 -4.91
N ILE A 13 6.76 -19.66 -5.52
CA ILE A 13 6.88 -19.85 -6.97
C ILE A 13 5.96 -18.87 -7.72
N ALA A 14 4.70 -18.75 -7.29
CA ALA A 14 3.75 -17.83 -7.89
C ALA A 14 4.22 -16.36 -7.78
N ALA A 15 4.72 -15.94 -6.62
CA ALA A 15 5.23 -14.59 -6.41
C ALA A 15 6.41 -14.28 -7.33
N ILE A 16 7.35 -15.22 -7.52
CA ILE A 16 8.51 -15.04 -8.41
C ILE A 16 8.05 -14.89 -9.86
N ILE A 17 7.12 -15.73 -10.34
CA ILE A 17 6.60 -15.64 -11.71
C ILE A 17 5.90 -14.30 -11.93
N PHE A 18 5.03 -13.88 -11.00
CA PHE A 18 4.34 -12.59 -11.08
C PHE A 18 5.31 -11.41 -11.09
N PHE A 19 6.37 -11.47 -10.28
CA PHE A 19 7.39 -10.42 -10.22
C PHE A 19 8.13 -10.30 -11.55
N ILE A 20 8.57 -11.41 -12.15
CA ILE A 20 9.28 -11.40 -13.45
C ILE A 20 8.39 -10.85 -14.56
N ILE A 21 7.11 -11.21 -14.58
CA ILE A 21 6.14 -10.68 -15.56
C ILE A 21 5.94 -9.18 -15.36
N GLY A 22 5.78 -8.73 -14.11
CA GLY A 22 5.59 -7.32 -13.76
C GLY A 22 6.80 -6.44 -14.12
N VAL A 23 8.03 -6.94 -13.93
CA VAL A 23 9.26 -6.21 -14.27
C VAL A 23 9.46 -6.05 -15.77
N ARG A 24 9.00 -7.01 -16.60
CA ARG A 24 9.08 -6.90 -18.06
C ARG A 24 8.03 -5.95 -18.66
N ALA A 25 6.99 -5.61 -17.90
CA ALA A 25 6.03 -4.60 -18.31
C ALA A 25 6.65 -3.21 -18.12
N SER A 26 7.19 -2.63 -19.20
CA SER A 26 7.72 -1.25 -19.26
C SER A 26 6.62 -0.17 -19.13
N GLY A 27 5.56 -0.44 -18.38
CA GLY A 27 4.52 0.53 -18.08
C GLY A 27 5.05 1.62 -17.14
N GLN A 28 4.55 2.84 -17.28
CA GLN A 28 4.79 3.90 -16.31
C GLN A 28 4.40 3.36 -14.93
N VAL A 29 5.36 3.29 -14.01
CA VAL A 29 5.10 2.81 -12.65
C VAL A 29 4.09 3.76 -12.02
N LYS A 30 2.84 3.30 -11.90
CA LYS A 30 1.77 4.00 -11.19
C LYS A 30 2.05 3.91 -9.70
N GLY A 31 3.04 4.67 -9.26
CA GLY A 31 3.43 4.82 -7.87
C GLY A 31 2.82 6.07 -7.25
N GLY A 32 2.65 6.04 -5.94
CA GLY A 32 2.30 7.20 -5.15
C GLY A 32 2.60 6.95 -3.69
N GLY A 33 2.84 8.01 -2.95
CA GLY A 33 3.17 7.98 -1.53
C GLY A 33 2.55 9.18 -0.83
N VAL A 34 2.33 9.04 0.47
CA VAL A 34 1.86 10.12 1.33
C VAL A 34 2.91 10.34 2.41
N ILE A 35 3.38 11.58 2.52
CA ILE A 35 4.30 12.02 3.55
C ILE A 35 3.49 12.82 4.57
N LEU A 36 3.45 12.36 5.81
CA LEU A 36 2.79 13.05 6.92
C LEU A 36 3.83 13.90 7.66
N ILE A 37 3.84 15.22 7.43
CA ILE A 37 4.69 16.17 8.16
C ILE A 37 3.83 16.80 9.25
N GLY A 38 3.90 16.24 10.46
CA GLY A 38 2.95 16.60 11.52
C GLY A 38 1.50 16.29 11.09
N PRO A 39 0.49 17.10 11.47
CA PRO A 39 -0.88 16.89 11.04
C PRO A 39 -1.14 17.35 9.59
N ILE A 40 -0.10 17.61 8.78
CA ILE A 40 -0.24 18.07 7.40
C ILE A 40 0.20 16.94 6.45
N PRO A 41 -0.73 16.30 5.73
CA PRO A 41 -0.40 15.27 4.75
C PRO A 41 -0.01 15.88 3.41
N ILE A 42 1.06 15.35 2.80
CA ILE A 42 1.53 15.70 1.45
C ILE A 42 1.43 14.45 0.58
N ILE A 43 0.60 14.51 -0.46
CA ILE A 43 0.33 13.38 -1.36
C ILE A 43 1.14 13.56 -2.65
N ILE A 44 1.97 12.59 -2.98
CA ILE A 44 2.73 12.51 -4.23
C ILE A 44 2.19 11.31 -4.98
N GLY A 45 1.69 11.50 -6.21
CA GLY A 45 1.18 10.38 -6.99
C GLY A 45 1.40 10.59 -8.47
N SER A 46 1.78 9.51 -9.15
CA SER A 46 1.96 9.47 -10.60
C SER A 46 0.66 9.18 -11.34
N ASP A 47 -0.40 8.75 -10.64
CA ASP A 47 -1.68 8.36 -11.24
C ASP A 47 -2.86 8.87 -10.40
N LYS A 48 -3.93 9.32 -11.08
CA LYS A 48 -5.14 9.87 -10.44
C LYS A 48 -5.84 8.85 -9.56
N GLU A 49 -5.85 7.57 -9.93
CA GLU A 49 -6.44 6.51 -9.13
C GLU A 49 -5.63 6.30 -7.85
N VAL A 50 -4.30 6.27 -7.96
CA VAL A 50 -3.39 6.12 -6.82
C VAL A 50 -3.55 7.30 -5.86
N ILE A 51 -3.67 8.53 -6.37
CA ILE A 51 -3.91 9.73 -5.55
C ILE A 51 -5.26 9.63 -4.84
N LYS A 52 -6.32 9.18 -5.53
CA LYS A 52 -7.66 9.04 -4.94
C LYS A 52 -7.65 8.07 -3.75
N TRP A 53 -7.02 6.91 -3.91
CA TRP A 53 -6.87 5.94 -2.83
C TRP A 53 -5.99 6.48 -1.70
N ALA A 54 -4.89 7.13 -2.03
CA ALA A 54 -3.99 7.75 -1.05
C ALA A 54 -4.70 8.80 -0.18
N ILE A 55 -5.51 9.67 -0.78
CA ILE A 55 -6.32 10.67 -0.07
C ILE A 55 -7.30 9.98 0.89
N LEU A 56 -8.04 8.98 0.41
CA LEU A 56 -9.04 8.28 1.22
C LEU A 56 -8.40 7.61 2.44
N LEU A 57 -7.28 6.91 2.22
CA LEU A 57 -6.54 6.24 3.28
C LEU A 57 -5.98 7.23 4.31
N THR A 58 -5.49 8.38 3.83
CA THR A 58 -4.94 9.44 4.69
C THR A 58 -6.01 10.05 5.58
N ILE A 59 -7.17 10.39 5.02
CA ILE A 59 -8.29 10.93 5.78
C ILE A 59 -8.78 9.92 6.82
N ALA A 60 -8.95 8.65 6.44
CA ALA A 60 -9.34 7.60 7.37
C ALA A 60 -8.34 7.47 8.53
N SER A 61 -7.04 7.52 8.21
CA SER A 61 -5.96 7.45 9.21
C SER A 61 -5.99 8.65 10.16
N MET A 62 -6.18 9.87 9.63
CA MET A 62 -6.31 11.09 10.43
C MET A 62 -7.49 11.03 11.38
N LEU A 63 -8.66 10.62 10.89
CA LEU A 63 -9.85 10.47 11.71
C LEU A 63 -9.64 9.43 12.81
N PHE A 64 -8.99 8.33 12.49
CA PHE A 64 -8.65 7.30 13.47
C PHE A 64 -7.72 7.85 14.56
N ILE A 65 -6.65 8.56 14.19
CA ILE A 65 -5.72 9.18 15.14
C ILE A 65 -6.43 10.23 16.00
N LEU A 66 -7.29 11.06 15.41
CA LEU A 66 -8.08 12.06 16.15
C LEU A 66 -9.03 11.39 17.14
N ALA A 67 -9.76 10.35 16.71
CA ALA A 67 -10.66 9.59 17.57
C ALA A 67 -9.91 8.94 18.74
N MET A 68 -8.74 8.33 18.47
CA MET A 68 -7.87 7.79 19.51
C MET A 68 -7.37 8.88 20.46
N CYS A 69 -6.99 10.05 19.96
CA CYS A 69 -6.49 11.16 20.79
C CYS A 69 -7.58 11.73 21.70
N ILE A 70 -8.83 11.80 21.23
CA ILE A 70 -9.99 12.20 22.03
C ILE A 70 -10.36 11.13 23.05
N LEU A 71 -10.32 9.85 22.67
CA LEU A 71 -10.65 8.72 23.55
C LEU A 71 -9.57 8.47 24.62
N ALA A 72 -8.31 8.76 24.31
CA ALA A 72 -7.18 8.58 25.22
C ALA A 72 -7.02 9.72 26.25
N ARG A 73 -7.88 10.74 26.20
CA ARG A 73 -7.96 11.84 27.15
C ARG A 73 -9.09 11.62 28.13
#